data_AF-A0A7C3KE48-F1
#
_entry.id   AF-A0A7C3KE48-F1
#
_cell.length_a   1.000
_cell.length_b   1.000
_cell.length_c   1.000
_cell.angle_alpha   90.00
_cell.angle_beta   90.00
_cell.angle_gamma   90.00
#
_symmetry.space_group_name_H-M   'P 1'
#
loop_
_entity.id
_entity.type
_entity.pdbx_description
1 polymer ?
#
loop_
_entity_poly.entity_id
_entity_poly.type
_entity_poly.pdbx_seq_one_letter_code
_entity_poly.pdbx_strand_id
1 'polypeptide(L)'
;MSRSNSLRYYILARLLLAPLMLWLITTLVFLLLRATPGDPVDALLGPRASPAAKEELRERLGLGLPIWAQYLNYMGNLLRLNLGDSLTTKEPVWTIIQKFFPATVELAIASLLIALVVGVGVGILSASRPNTPVDAGGRLFGILTYSIPLFWFGMLLQLIFAVQLGWFPLGTRFPVTMTAPTGPTGLYLIDSLLNFNWIQFRVALYYLVLPSATLGILISGIFERIVRVNLKQTLQSDYVEAARARGISESKILVSHALKNAMIPVITILGLTFAALLGGAILTEVTFSWPGLANRLYRAIAQRDYPTVQGIVVFFAAIVALVSLAIDILNAYIDPRIRY
;
A
#
# COMPACT_ATOMS: atom_id res chain seq x y z
N MET A 1 -16.57 5.37 32.49
CA MET A 1 -15.44 4.41 32.37
C MET A 1 -14.13 5.18 32.38
N SER A 2 -13.09 4.67 33.04
CA SER A 2 -11.73 5.25 32.94
C SER A 2 -11.25 5.21 31.49
N ARG A 3 -10.52 6.23 31.03
CA ARG A 3 -9.91 6.31 29.68
C ARG A 3 -9.05 5.09 29.34
N SER A 4 -8.45 4.46 30.35
CA SER A 4 -7.70 3.20 30.17
C SER A 4 -8.63 2.02 29.84
N ASN A 5 -9.84 1.99 30.39
CA ASN A 5 -10.80 0.91 30.17
C ASN A 5 -11.47 1.01 28.79
N SER A 6 -11.77 2.21 28.30
CA SER A 6 -12.32 2.39 26.94
C SER A 6 -11.28 2.03 25.87
N LEU A 7 -10.02 2.45 26.05
CA LEU A 7 -8.93 2.07 25.15
C LEU A 7 -8.69 0.55 25.13
N ARG A 8 -8.69 -0.09 26.31
CA ARG A 8 -8.56 -1.56 26.41
C ARG A 8 -9.72 -2.27 25.72
N TYR A 9 -10.96 -1.81 25.91
CA TYR A 9 -12.13 -2.39 25.24
C TYR A 9 -12.04 -2.27 23.73
N TYR A 10 -11.64 -1.10 23.23
CA TYR A 10 -11.46 -0.86 21.80
C TYR A 10 -10.36 -1.74 21.18
N ILE A 11 -9.19 -1.83 21.84
CA ILE A 11 -8.09 -2.69 21.39
C ILE A 11 -8.52 -4.16 21.40
N LEU A 12 -9.21 -4.60 22.46
CA LEU A 12 -9.76 -5.97 22.55
C LEU A 12 -10.79 -6.23 21.44
N ALA A 13 -11.70 -5.29 21.19
CA ALA A 13 -12.66 -5.41 20.10
C ALA A 13 -11.96 -5.53 18.74
N ARG A 14 -10.95 -4.70 18.45
CA ARG A 14 -10.15 -4.80 17.23
C ARG A 14 -9.38 -6.11 17.12
N LEU A 15 -8.78 -6.57 18.21
CA LEU A 15 -8.08 -7.86 18.27
C LEU A 15 -9.01 -9.04 18.03
N LEU A 16 -10.25 -8.99 18.52
CA LEU A 16 -11.26 -10.02 18.26
C LEU A 16 -11.82 -9.96 16.83
N LEU A 17 -11.90 -8.76 16.24
CA LEU A 17 -12.34 -8.57 14.85
C LEU A 17 -11.28 -8.97 13.83
N ALA A 18 -9.99 -8.92 14.16
CA ALA A 18 -8.92 -9.25 13.21
C ALA A 18 -8.97 -10.72 12.71
N PRO A 19 -9.12 -11.75 13.57
CA PRO A 19 -9.34 -13.13 13.13
C PRO A 19 -10.59 -13.28 12.26
N LEU A 20 -11.68 -12.57 12.58
CA LEU A 20 -12.89 -12.60 11.78
C LEU A 20 -12.66 -12.02 10.38
N MET A 21 -11.95 -10.88 10.28
CA MET A 21 -11.59 -10.28 8.98
C MET A 21 -10.69 -11.21 8.16
N LEU A 22 -9.68 -11.82 8.78
CA LEU A 22 -8.81 -12.78 8.10
C LEU A 22 -9.58 -14.02 7.65
N TRP A 23 -10.45 -14.55 8.50
CA TRP A 23 -11.32 -15.67 8.14
C TRP A 23 -12.24 -15.33 6.97
N LEU A 24 -12.86 -14.16 6.97
CA LEU A 24 -13.71 -13.71 5.86
C LEU A 24 -12.92 -13.58 4.55
N ILE A 25 -11.75 -12.92 4.58
CA ILE A 25 -10.92 -12.73 3.38
C ILE A 25 -10.38 -14.08 2.87
N THR A 26 -9.86 -14.93 3.75
CA THR A 26 -9.34 -16.25 3.37
C THR A 26 -10.43 -17.13 2.76
N THR A 27 -11.64 -17.10 3.32
CA THR A 27 -12.81 -17.82 2.83
C THR A 27 -13.27 -17.29 1.47
N LEU A 28 -13.37 -15.96 1.34
CA LEU A 28 -13.75 -15.32 0.09
C LEU A 28 -12.77 -15.68 -1.04
N VAL A 29 -11.47 -15.55 -0.81
CA VAL A 29 -10.45 -15.87 -1.82
C VAL A 29 -10.47 -17.36 -2.17
N PHE A 30 -10.66 -18.23 -1.18
CA PHE A 30 -10.81 -19.66 -1.43
C PHE A 30 -11.98 -19.93 -2.38
N LEU A 31 -13.17 -19.41 -2.06
CA LEU A 31 -14.37 -19.62 -2.87
C LEU A 31 -14.26 -19.00 -4.26
N LEU A 32 -13.74 -17.76 -4.35
CA LEU A 32 -13.58 -17.06 -5.64
C LEU A 32 -12.68 -17.84 -6.59
N LEU A 33 -11.56 -18.39 -6.11
CA LEU A 33 -10.67 -19.18 -6.95
C LEU A 33 -11.35 -20.45 -7.48
N ARG A 34 -12.14 -21.15 -6.65
CA ARG A 34 -12.86 -22.37 -7.08
C ARG A 34 -14.09 -22.07 -7.93
N ALA A 35 -14.66 -20.87 -7.82
CA ALA A 35 -15.76 -20.41 -8.66
C ALA A 35 -15.28 -19.91 -10.03
N THR A 36 -14.00 -19.54 -10.17
CA THR A 36 -13.44 -19.01 -11.41
C THR A 36 -13.35 -20.12 -12.47
N PRO A 37 -13.91 -19.95 -13.68
CA PRO A 37 -13.92 -20.99 -14.70
C PRO A 37 -12.51 -21.29 -15.20
N GLY A 38 -12.11 -22.57 -15.23
CA GLY A 38 -10.86 -23.10 -15.78
C GLY A 38 -9.95 -23.74 -14.72
N ASP A 39 -9.39 -24.92 -15.03
CA ASP A 39 -8.67 -25.77 -14.09
C ASP A 39 -7.19 -25.35 -13.92
N PRO A 40 -6.67 -25.19 -12.68
CA PRO A 40 -5.24 -24.96 -12.44
C PRO A 40 -4.33 -26.08 -12.99
N VAL A 41 -4.80 -27.33 -13.04
CA VAL A 41 -4.09 -28.47 -13.66
C VAL A 41 -3.91 -28.25 -15.16
N ASP A 42 -4.95 -27.77 -15.84
CA ASP A 42 -4.91 -27.47 -17.28
C ASP A 42 -4.00 -26.27 -17.57
N ALA A 43 -3.99 -25.26 -16.69
CA ALA A 43 -3.09 -24.12 -16.83
C ALA A 43 -1.62 -24.51 -16.64
N LEU A 44 -1.34 -25.48 -15.76
CA LEU A 44 0.03 -25.90 -15.48
C LEU A 44 0.58 -26.89 -16.52
N LEU A 45 -0.18 -27.93 -16.86
CA LEU A 45 0.26 -28.98 -17.79
C LEU A 45 -0.04 -28.65 -19.25
N GLY A 46 -0.91 -27.67 -19.49
CA GLY A 46 -1.35 -27.27 -20.82
C GLY A 46 -2.36 -28.23 -21.45
N PRO A 47 -2.92 -27.84 -22.61
CA PRO A 47 -3.98 -28.60 -23.27
C PRO A 47 -3.48 -29.95 -23.85
N ARG A 48 -2.17 -30.09 -24.09
CA ARG A 48 -1.57 -31.28 -24.73
C ARG A 48 -1.19 -32.40 -23.76
N ALA A 49 -1.27 -32.17 -22.44
CA ALA A 49 -0.90 -33.19 -21.47
C ALA A 49 -1.87 -34.37 -21.46
N SER A 50 -1.34 -35.58 -21.26
CA SER A 50 -2.13 -36.80 -21.19
C SER A 50 -3.19 -36.72 -20.08
N PRO A 51 -4.42 -37.23 -20.29
CA PRO A 51 -5.46 -37.23 -19.26
C PRO A 51 -5.03 -37.88 -17.94
N ALA A 52 -4.22 -38.95 -18.00
CA ALA A 52 -3.70 -39.64 -16.82
C ALA A 52 -2.81 -38.73 -15.95
N ALA A 53 -1.88 -37.99 -16.56
CA ALA A 53 -1.02 -37.04 -15.84
C ALA A 53 -1.83 -35.87 -15.23
N LYS A 54 -2.93 -35.45 -15.88
CA LYS A 54 -3.83 -34.44 -15.33
C LYS A 54 -4.56 -34.94 -14.09
N GLU A 55 -5.08 -36.17 -14.14
CA GLU A 55 -5.79 -36.76 -13.00
C GLU A 55 -4.85 -37.01 -11.82
N GLU A 56 -3.64 -37.53 -12.07
CA GLU A 56 -2.63 -37.72 -11.03
C GLU A 56 -2.29 -36.39 -10.32
N LEU A 57 -2.10 -35.31 -11.08
CA LEU A 57 -1.84 -34.00 -10.50
C LEU A 57 -3.07 -33.48 -9.74
N ARG A 58 -4.28 -33.72 -10.23
CA ARG A 58 -5.53 -33.30 -9.57
C ARG A 58 -5.70 -33.98 -8.21
N GLU A 59 -5.38 -35.27 -8.12
CA GLU A 59 -5.37 -36.02 -6.86
C GLU A 59 -4.30 -35.50 -5.90
N ARG A 60 -3.05 -35.30 -6.38
CA ARG A 60 -1.94 -34.77 -5.56
C ARG A 60 -2.26 -33.38 -4.98
N LEU A 61 -2.97 -32.54 -5.72
CA LEU A 61 -3.38 -31.21 -5.27
C LEU A 61 -4.64 -31.23 -4.39
N GLY A 62 -5.27 -32.38 -4.20
CA GLY A 62 -6.51 -32.53 -3.44
C GLY A 62 -7.72 -31.84 -4.11
N LEU A 63 -7.63 -31.54 -5.41
CA LEU A 63 -8.67 -30.83 -6.15
C LEU A 63 -9.88 -31.72 -6.45
N GLY A 64 -9.73 -33.04 -6.38
CA GLY A 64 -10.82 -34.01 -6.49
C GLY A 64 -11.66 -34.17 -5.20
N LEU A 65 -11.21 -33.60 -4.07
CA LEU A 65 -11.95 -33.67 -2.82
C LEU A 65 -13.20 -32.77 -2.84
N PRO A 66 -14.26 -33.08 -2.08
CA PRO A 66 -15.36 -32.16 -1.85
C PRO A 66 -14.87 -30.78 -1.37
N ILE A 67 -15.54 -29.70 -1.81
CA ILE A 67 -15.11 -28.31 -1.54
C ILE A 67 -14.92 -28.04 -0.04
N TRP A 68 -15.79 -28.60 0.81
CA TRP A 68 -15.67 -28.45 2.26
C TRP A 68 -14.39 -29.08 2.81
N ALA A 69 -13.95 -30.23 2.28
CA ALA A 69 -12.72 -30.90 2.69
C ALA A 69 -11.48 -30.12 2.22
N GLN A 70 -11.52 -29.59 0.98
CA GLN A 70 -10.48 -28.67 0.48
C GLN A 70 -10.35 -27.43 1.37
N TYR A 71 -11.48 -26.87 1.80
CA TYR A 71 -11.51 -25.69 2.68
C TYR A 71 -10.92 -25.99 4.06
N LEU A 72 -11.27 -27.12 4.68
CA LEU A 72 -10.72 -27.53 5.97
C LEU A 72 -9.20 -27.77 5.89
N ASN A 73 -8.71 -28.40 4.82
CA ASN A 73 -7.26 -28.57 4.60
C ASN A 73 -6.56 -27.23 4.43
N TYR A 74 -7.15 -26.33 3.65
CA TYR A 74 -6.63 -24.97 3.46
C TYR A 74 -6.56 -24.18 4.78
N MET A 75 -7.66 -24.17 5.56
CA MET A 75 -7.69 -23.53 6.87
C MET A 75 -6.67 -24.16 7.84
N GLY A 76 -6.58 -25.49 7.87
CA GLY A 76 -5.61 -26.21 8.71
C GLY A 76 -4.16 -25.86 8.38
N ASN A 77 -3.83 -25.70 7.10
CA ASN A 77 -2.51 -25.26 6.65
C ASN A 77 -2.25 -23.80 7.08
N LEU A 78 -3.22 -22.89 6.90
CA LEU A 78 -3.09 -21.50 7.32
C LEU A 78 -2.87 -21.34 8.83
N LEU A 79 -3.58 -22.13 9.65
CA LEU A 79 -3.40 -22.12 11.11
C LEU A 79 -2.00 -22.57 11.54
N ARG A 80 -1.32 -23.35 10.70
CA ARG A 80 0.09 -23.76 10.87
C ARG A 80 1.08 -22.80 10.20
N LEU A 81 0.60 -21.66 9.70
CA LEU A 81 1.36 -20.69 8.90
C LEU A 81 1.97 -21.28 7.62
N ASN A 82 1.42 -22.39 7.14
CA ASN A 82 1.79 -23.00 5.87
C ASN A 82 0.94 -22.40 4.75
N LEU A 83 1.54 -21.56 3.92
CA LEU A 83 0.90 -20.94 2.75
C LEU A 83 0.92 -21.84 1.50
N GLY A 84 1.56 -23.00 1.60
CA GLY A 84 1.78 -23.93 0.50
C GLY A 84 2.91 -23.52 -0.44
N ASP A 85 3.02 -24.28 -1.52
CA ASP A 85 4.02 -24.09 -2.57
C ASP A 85 3.36 -23.59 -3.85
N SER A 86 4.07 -22.72 -4.57
CA SER A 86 3.64 -22.21 -5.86
C SER A 86 3.49 -23.35 -6.87
N LEU A 87 2.35 -23.39 -7.58
CA LEU A 87 2.12 -24.37 -8.63
C LEU A 87 3.06 -24.16 -9.83
N THR A 88 3.41 -22.90 -10.10
CA THR A 88 4.20 -22.50 -11.28
C THR A 88 5.69 -22.57 -11.02
N THR A 89 6.16 -22.06 -9.89
CA THR A 89 7.60 -21.98 -9.56
C THR A 89 8.10 -23.09 -8.65
N LYS A 90 7.20 -23.84 -8.01
CA LYS A 90 7.51 -24.88 -7.03
C LYS A 90 8.28 -24.38 -5.80
N GLU A 91 8.34 -23.06 -5.61
CA GLU A 91 8.92 -22.43 -4.42
C GLU A 91 7.85 -22.25 -3.33
N PRO A 92 8.25 -22.32 -2.04
CA PRO A 92 7.35 -21.97 -0.94
C PRO A 92 6.85 -20.53 -1.08
N VAL A 93 5.55 -20.32 -0.84
CA VAL A 93 4.94 -18.98 -0.98
C VAL A 93 5.56 -17.97 -0.01
N TRP A 94 6.05 -18.41 1.16
CA TRP A 94 6.81 -17.55 2.07
C TRP A 94 8.08 -16.98 1.45
N THR A 95 8.83 -17.77 0.68
CA THR A 95 10.04 -17.32 -0.02
C THR A 95 9.70 -16.28 -1.08
N ILE A 96 8.60 -16.50 -1.80
CA ILE A 96 8.08 -15.53 -2.77
C ILE A 96 7.74 -14.20 -2.06
N ILE A 97 7.00 -14.25 -0.94
CA ILE A 97 6.64 -13.06 -0.17
C ILE A 97 7.90 -12.31 0.28
N GLN A 98 8.87 -12.99 0.90
CA GLN A 98 10.10 -12.36 1.39
C GLN A 98 10.91 -11.71 0.26
N LYS A 99 10.91 -12.30 -0.93
CA LYS A 99 11.64 -11.79 -2.09
C LYS A 99 11.02 -10.53 -2.69
N PHE A 100 9.69 -10.46 -2.76
CA PHE A 100 8.99 -9.39 -3.49
C PHE A 100 8.36 -8.32 -2.60
N PHE A 101 8.06 -8.62 -1.33
CA PHE A 101 7.45 -7.66 -0.40
C PHE A 101 8.32 -6.42 -0.12
N PRO A 102 9.65 -6.51 0.04
CA PRO A 102 10.48 -5.32 0.24
C PRO A 102 10.35 -4.29 -0.88
N ALA A 103 10.18 -4.71 -2.14
CA ALA A 103 9.96 -3.79 -3.24
C ALA A 103 8.63 -3.03 -3.09
N THR A 104 7.55 -3.69 -2.65
CA THR A 104 6.26 -3.02 -2.36
C THR A 104 6.40 -2.02 -1.22
N VAL A 105 7.13 -2.37 -0.15
CA VAL A 105 7.39 -1.48 1.00
C VAL A 105 8.17 -0.24 0.56
N GLU A 106 9.25 -0.42 -0.21
CA GLU A 106 10.08 0.69 -0.70
C GLU A 106 9.27 1.68 -1.55
N LEU A 107 8.45 1.16 -2.47
CA LEU A 107 7.55 1.97 -3.29
C LEU A 107 6.50 2.70 -2.42
N ALA A 108 5.87 2.00 -1.49
CA ALA A 108 4.85 2.57 -0.61
C ALA A 108 5.41 3.73 0.22
N ILE A 109 6.58 3.55 0.84
CA ILE A 109 7.22 4.59 1.66
C ILE A 109 7.59 5.80 0.80
N ALA A 110 8.26 5.60 -0.32
CA ALA A 110 8.67 6.70 -1.20
C ALA A 110 7.47 7.49 -1.74
N SER A 111 6.41 6.79 -2.15
CA SER A 111 5.16 7.42 -2.57
C SER A 111 4.46 8.18 -1.45
N LEU A 112 4.43 7.64 -0.23
CA LEU A 112 3.85 8.36 0.91
C LEU A 112 4.63 9.64 1.23
N LEU A 113 5.97 9.59 1.19
CA LEU A 113 6.81 10.76 1.44
C LEU A 113 6.51 11.87 0.42
N ILE A 114 6.41 11.52 -0.87
CA ILE A 114 6.04 12.47 -1.92
C ILE A 114 4.62 12.99 -1.69
N ALA A 115 3.67 12.10 -1.38
CA ALA A 115 2.29 12.47 -1.13
C ALA A 115 2.14 13.45 0.02
N LEU A 116 2.92 13.28 1.09
CA LEU A 116 2.93 14.17 2.24
C LEU A 116 3.56 15.52 1.91
N VAL A 117 4.75 15.52 1.32
CA VAL A 117 5.45 16.76 0.97
C VAL A 117 4.59 17.62 0.04
N VAL A 118 4.06 17.00 -1.03
CA VAL A 118 3.24 17.70 -2.02
C VAL A 118 1.87 18.05 -1.43
N GLY A 119 1.17 17.08 -0.87
CA GLY A 119 -0.22 17.25 -0.41
C GLY A 119 -0.32 18.21 0.77
N VAL A 120 0.53 18.04 1.79
CA VAL A 120 0.57 18.96 2.94
C VAL A 120 1.04 20.34 2.49
N GLY A 121 2.06 20.43 1.63
CA GLY A 121 2.56 21.70 1.10
C GLY A 121 1.47 22.48 0.35
N VAL A 122 0.81 21.85 -0.62
CA VAL A 122 -0.28 22.47 -1.39
C VAL A 122 -1.47 22.82 -0.49
N GLY A 123 -1.83 21.93 0.44
CA GLY A 123 -2.92 22.15 1.38
C GLY A 123 -2.69 23.34 2.31
N ILE A 124 -1.47 23.49 2.84
CA ILE A 124 -1.07 24.65 3.66
C ILE A 124 -1.15 25.93 2.83
N LEU A 125 -0.54 25.94 1.64
CA LEU A 125 -0.50 27.13 0.79
C LEU A 125 -1.91 27.59 0.39
N SER A 126 -2.78 26.66 0.02
CA SER A 126 -4.16 26.92 -0.37
C SER A 126 -5.00 27.44 0.80
N ALA A 127 -4.91 26.82 1.99
CA ALA A 127 -5.68 27.24 3.16
C ALA A 127 -5.19 28.56 3.78
N SER A 128 -3.90 28.88 3.66
CA SER A 128 -3.32 30.11 4.23
C SER A 128 -3.77 31.37 3.48
N ARG A 129 -4.30 31.23 2.27
CA ARG A 129 -4.71 32.35 1.39
C ARG A 129 -6.09 32.10 0.79
N PRO A 130 -7.16 32.06 1.60
CA PRO A 130 -8.50 31.73 1.13
C PRO A 130 -8.99 32.74 0.08
N ASN A 131 -9.77 32.26 -0.89
CA ASN A 131 -10.34 33.06 -1.98
C ASN A 131 -9.31 33.72 -2.92
N THR A 132 -8.08 33.22 -2.96
CA THR A 132 -7.04 33.67 -3.90
C THR A 132 -6.83 32.67 -5.04
N PRO A 133 -6.11 33.04 -6.12
CA PRO A 133 -5.69 32.08 -7.16
C PRO A 133 -4.90 30.90 -6.62
N VAL A 134 -4.18 31.06 -5.50
CA VAL A 134 -3.46 29.96 -4.83
C VAL A 134 -4.45 28.95 -4.25
N ASP A 135 -5.54 29.43 -3.62
CA ASP A 135 -6.62 28.57 -3.12
C ASP A 135 -7.33 27.85 -4.28
N ALA A 136 -7.66 28.58 -5.34
CA ALA A 136 -8.26 28.00 -6.54
C ALA A 136 -7.36 26.94 -7.19
N GLY A 137 -6.05 27.19 -7.31
CA GLY A 137 -5.06 26.25 -7.82
C GLY A 137 -4.96 24.99 -6.96
N GLY A 138 -4.95 25.12 -5.64
CA GLY A 138 -4.98 23.97 -4.72
C GLY A 138 -6.24 23.11 -4.87
N ARG A 139 -7.41 23.74 -5.02
CA ARG A 139 -8.66 23.02 -5.29
C ARG A 139 -8.62 22.27 -6.63
N LEU A 140 -8.15 22.92 -7.68
CA LEU A 140 -8.01 22.28 -9.00
C LEU A 140 -7.03 21.11 -8.93
N PHE A 141 -5.91 21.27 -8.24
CA PHE A 141 -4.95 20.19 -8.00
C PHE A 141 -5.60 18.98 -7.30
N GLY A 142 -6.35 19.20 -6.22
CA GLY A 142 -7.08 18.14 -5.51
C GLY A 142 -8.13 17.45 -6.38
N ILE A 143 -8.83 18.20 -7.23
CA ILE A 143 -9.79 17.64 -8.20
C ILE A 143 -9.07 16.77 -9.24
N LEU A 144 -8.01 17.29 -9.87
CA LEU A 144 -7.28 16.59 -10.91
C LEU A 144 -6.67 15.28 -10.41
N THR A 145 -6.00 15.32 -9.25
CA THR A 145 -5.37 14.14 -8.65
C THR A 145 -6.39 13.06 -8.25
N TYR A 146 -7.62 13.43 -7.90
CA TYR A 146 -8.69 12.49 -7.61
C TYR A 146 -9.36 11.93 -8.87
N SER A 147 -9.49 12.73 -9.92
CA SER A 147 -10.22 12.36 -11.15
C SER A 147 -9.37 11.56 -12.14
N ILE A 148 -8.05 11.68 -12.09
CA ILE A 148 -7.15 11.03 -13.06
C ILE A 148 -6.97 9.54 -12.69
N PRO A 149 -7.23 8.59 -13.62
CA PRO A 149 -6.95 7.18 -13.39
C PRO A 149 -5.45 6.91 -13.24
N LEU A 150 -5.08 6.16 -12.20
CA LEU A 150 -3.67 5.95 -11.84
C LEU A 150 -2.86 5.31 -12.96
N PHE A 151 -3.38 4.24 -13.59
CA PHE A 151 -2.67 3.52 -14.64
C PHE A 151 -2.44 4.42 -15.87
N TRP A 152 -3.43 5.25 -16.22
CA TRP A 152 -3.34 6.17 -17.34
C TRP A 152 -2.30 7.27 -17.07
N PHE A 153 -2.30 7.84 -15.86
CA PHE A 153 -1.29 8.82 -15.47
C PHE A 153 0.12 8.23 -15.50
N GLY A 154 0.29 7.01 -14.98
CA GLY A 154 1.58 6.30 -15.02
C GLY A 154 2.07 6.06 -16.44
N MET A 155 1.20 5.58 -17.33
CA MET A 155 1.55 5.38 -18.74
C MET A 155 1.91 6.68 -19.45
N LEU A 156 1.22 7.79 -19.17
CA LEU A 156 1.57 9.10 -19.73
C LEU A 156 2.93 9.58 -19.22
N LEU A 157 3.19 9.45 -17.91
CA LEU A 157 4.48 9.84 -17.35
C LEU A 157 5.63 8.96 -17.90
N GLN A 158 5.41 7.67 -18.12
CA GLN A 158 6.36 6.81 -18.83
C GLN A 158 6.59 7.29 -20.27
N LEU A 159 5.53 7.58 -21.02
CA LEU A 159 5.66 8.05 -22.40
C LEU A 159 6.46 9.36 -22.49
N ILE A 160 6.15 10.33 -21.64
CA ILE A 160 6.82 11.64 -21.67
C ILE A 160 8.24 11.54 -21.11
N PHE A 161 8.39 11.08 -19.87
CA PHE A 161 9.65 11.19 -19.17
C PHE A 161 10.62 10.05 -19.43
N ALA A 162 10.15 8.85 -19.76
CA ALA A 162 11.02 7.72 -20.04
C ALA A 162 11.22 7.48 -21.54
N VAL A 163 10.17 7.57 -22.38
CA VAL A 163 10.29 7.33 -23.83
C VAL A 163 10.76 8.58 -24.59
N GLN A 164 10.04 9.71 -24.47
CA GLN A 164 10.32 10.89 -25.28
C GLN A 164 11.55 11.66 -24.78
N LEU A 165 11.61 11.93 -23.47
CA LEU A 165 12.68 12.73 -22.88
C LEU A 165 13.91 11.92 -22.44
N GLY A 166 13.74 10.61 -22.19
CA GLY A 166 14.82 9.75 -21.71
C GLY A 166 15.36 10.12 -20.31
N TRP A 167 14.57 10.84 -19.51
CA TRP A 167 14.96 11.32 -18.16
C TRP A 167 14.88 10.26 -17.07
N PHE A 168 14.09 9.20 -17.28
CA PHE A 168 13.89 8.13 -16.29
C PHE A 168 13.81 6.77 -17.00
N PRO A 169 14.04 5.66 -16.27
CA PRO A 169 13.89 4.33 -16.85
C PRO A 169 12.40 3.99 -17.08
N LEU A 170 12.15 3.15 -18.09
CA LEU A 170 10.79 2.72 -18.45
C LEU A 170 10.13 1.82 -17.39
N GLY A 171 10.92 1.12 -16.59
CA GLY A 171 10.41 0.24 -15.55
C GLY A 171 11.53 -0.55 -14.87
N THR A 172 11.14 -1.60 -14.15
CA THR A 172 11.98 -2.41 -13.25
C THR A 172 12.44 -1.65 -12.00
N ARG A 173 13.05 -2.36 -11.06
CA ARG A 173 13.57 -1.79 -9.80
C ARG A 173 15.04 -1.37 -9.87
N PHE A 174 15.79 -1.93 -10.81
CA PHE A 174 17.24 -1.75 -10.95
C PHE A 174 17.67 -2.18 -12.36
N PRO A 175 18.73 -1.59 -12.95
CA PRO A 175 19.19 -1.95 -14.29
C PRO A 175 19.61 -3.42 -14.36
N VAL A 176 19.21 -4.10 -15.43
CA VAL A 176 19.59 -5.50 -15.71
C VAL A 176 21.08 -5.67 -16.03
N THR A 177 21.77 -4.57 -16.37
CA THR A 177 23.20 -4.56 -16.69
C THR A 177 24.08 -4.49 -15.44
N MET A 178 23.51 -4.28 -14.26
CA MET A 178 24.25 -4.18 -13.00
C MET A 178 23.72 -5.19 -11.97
N THR A 179 24.60 -5.64 -11.09
CA THR A 179 24.20 -6.46 -9.94
C THR A 179 23.43 -5.60 -8.94
N ALA A 180 22.21 -6.01 -8.62
CA ALA A 180 21.37 -5.32 -7.65
C ALA A 180 21.99 -5.32 -6.24
N PRO A 181 21.65 -4.33 -5.40
CA PRO A 181 22.06 -4.31 -4.00
C PRO A 181 21.58 -5.58 -3.29
N THR A 182 22.44 -6.16 -2.47
CA THR A 182 22.12 -7.30 -1.62
C THR A 182 22.26 -6.90 -0.16
N GLY A 183 21.35 -7.36 0.68
CA GLY A 183 21.36 -7.01 2.09
C GLY A 183 20.22 -7.69 2.86
N PRO A 184 20.21 -7.51 4.20
CA PRO A 184 19.27 -8.20 5.08
C PRO A 184 17.83 -7.69 4.94
N THR A 185 17.63 -6.49 4.39
CA THR A 185 16.30 -5.86 4.34
C THR A 185 15.57 -6.13 3.02
N GLY A 186 16.31 -6.31 1.92
CA GLY A 186 15.76 -6.37 0.56
C GLY A 186 15.28 -5.00 0.03
N LEU A 187 15.49 -3.92 0.79
CA LEU A 187 15.21 -2.54 0.41
C LEU A 187 16.47 -1.96 -0.24
N TYR A 188 16.46 -1.78 -1.57
CA TYR A 188 17.65 -1.41 -2.32
C TYR A 188 18.25 -0.07 -1.87
N LEU A 189 17.43 0.90 -1.48
CA LEU A 189 17.93 2.15 -0.91
C LEU A 189 18.67 1.93 0.41
N ILE A 190 18.10 1.14 1.33
CA ILE A 190 18.69 0.90 2.65
C ILE A 190 19.91 0.00 2.52
N ASP A 191 19.81 -1.11 1.79
CA ASP A 191 20.91 -2.05 1.60
C ASP A 191 22.10 -1.39 0.87
N SER A 192 21.86 -0.46 -0.06
CA SER A 192 22.94 0.32 -0.68
C SER A 192 23.66 1.23 0.32
N LEU A 193 22.92 1.84 1.27
CA LEU A 193 23.51 2.66 2.34
C LEU A 193 24.27 1.81 3.35
N LEU A 194 23.73 0.65 3.74
CA LEU A 194 24.37 -0.29 4.66
C LEU A 194 25.70 -0.82 4.10
N ASN A 195 25.76 -1.04 2.79
CA ASN A 195 26.98 -1.44 2.09
C ASN A 195 27.89 -0.26 1.70
N PHE A 196 27.56 0.96 2.12
CA PHE A 196 28.27 2.20 1.75
C PHE A 196 28.44 2.41 0.23
N ASN A 197 27.56 1.82 -0.58
CA ASN A 197 27.63 1.88 -2.04
C ASN A 197 26.75 3.03 -2.58
N TRP A 198 27.35 4.21 -2.67
CA TRP A 198 26.68 5.42 -3.16
C TRP A 198 26.23 5.35 -4.62
N ILE A 199 26.92 4.56 -5.45
CA ILE A 199 26.55 4.37 -6.86
C ILE A 199 25.23 3.60 -6.93
N GLN A 200 25.15 2.46 -6.25
CA GLN A 200 23.94 1.66 -6.18
C GLN A 200 22.77 2.43 -5.55
N PHE A 201 23.02 3.24 -4.51
CA PHE A 201 22.00 4.07 -3.90
C PHE A 201 21.38 5.06 -4.89
N ARG A 202 22.20 5.80 -5.65
CA ARG A 202 21.73 6.76 -6.64
C ARG A 202 20.97 6.08 -7.78
N VAL A 203 21.43 4.91 -8.22
CA VAL A 203 20.74 4.13 -9.25
C VAL A 203 19.39 3.63 -8.74
N ALA A 204 19.32 3.06 -7.53
CA ALA A 204 18.07 2.61 -6.94
C ALA A 204 17.07 3.78 -6.78
N LEU A 205 17.55 4.94 -6.33
CA LEU A 205 16.73 6.15 -6.23
C LEU A 205 16.21 6.59 -7.60
N TYR A 206 17.07 6.62 -8.62
CA TYR A 206 16.71 7.00 -9.98
C TYR A 206 15.60 6.12 -10.58
N TYR A 207 15.64 4.81 -10.35
CA TYR A 207 14.60 3.86 -10.79
C TYR A 207 13.30 3.97 -9.97
N LEU A 208 13.39 4.44 -8.73
CA LEU A 208 12.24 4.60 -7.84
C LEU A 208 11.47 5.92 -8.07
N VAL A 209 12.14 6.99 -8.53
CA VAL A 209 11.55 8.34 -8.60
C VAL A 209 10.26 8.36 -9.44
N LEU A 210 10.28 7.84 -10.67
CA LEU A 210 9.11 7.91 -11.55
C LEU A 210 7.89 7.13 -11.02
N PRO A 211 8.00 5.83 -10.64
CA PRO A 211 6.87 5.10 -10.08
C PRO A 211 6.38 5.70 -8.76
N SER A 212 7.31 6.10 -7.88
CA SER A 212 6.94 6.65 -6.58
C SER A 212 6.28 8.02 -6.69
N ALA A 213 6.75 8.89 -7.60
CA ALA A 213 6.16 10.19 -7.88
C ALA A 213 4.79 10.08 -8.53
N THR A 214 4.59 9.13 -9.45
CA THR A 214 3.28 8.87 -10.06
C THR A 214 2.24 8.54 -8.99
N LEU A 215 2.53 7.55 -8.14
CA LEU A 215 1.63 7.12 -7.08
C LEU A 215 1.50 8.21 -5.99
N GLY A 216 2.60 8.85 -5.61
CA GLY A 216 2.63 9.88 -4.58
C GLY A 216 1.86 11.15 -4.95
N ILE A 217 1.99 11.64 -6.19
CA ILE A 217 1.26 12.83 -6.66
C ILE A 217 -0.24 12.60 -6.64
N LEU A 218 -0.72 11.44 -7.09
CA LEU A 218 -2.16 11.16 -7.07
C LEU A 218 -2.69 11.02 -5.64
N ILE A 219 -1.97 10.35 -4.76
CA ILE A 219 -2.35 10.23 -3.34
C ILE A 219 -2.30 11.58 -2.63
N SER A 220 -1.41 12.50 -3.04
CA SER A 220 -1.26 13.81 -2.42
C SER A 220 -2.54 14.65 -2.40
N GLY A 221 -3.47 14.42 -3.35
CA GLY A 221 -4.77 15.11 -3.38
C GLY A 221 -5.63 14.86 -2.14
N ILE A 222 -5.55 13.65 -1.57
CA ILE A 222 -6.24 13.31 -0.32
C ILE A 222 -5.66 14.17 0.82
N PHE A 223 -4.33 14.22 0.93
CA PHE A 223 -3.63 15.00 1.95
C PHE A 223 -3.86 16.51 1.80
N GLU A 224 -3.81 17.04 0.58
CA GLU A 224 -4.17 18.43 0.27
C GLU A 224 -5.54 18.77 0.83
N ARG A 225 -6.55 17.97 0.47
CA ARG A 225 -7.94 18.22 0.86
C ARG A 225 -8.11 18.23 2.37
N ILE A 226 -7.54 17.25 3.05
CA ILE A 226 -7.67 17.12 4.52
C ILE A 226 -6.98 18.29 5.21
N VAL A 227 -5.73 18.59 4.84
CA VAL A 227 -4.97 19.70 5.41
C VAL A 227 -5.70 21.01 5.15
N ARG A 228 -6.16 21.25 3.92
CA ARG A 228 -6.82 22.50 3.55
C ARG A 228 -8.11 22.71 4.33
N VAL A 229 -8.98 21.69 4.40
CA VAL A 229 -10.27 21.79 5.11
C VAL A 229 -10.04 21.99 6.61
N ASN A 230 -9.17 21.18 7.23
CA ASN A 230 -8.92 21.27 8.67
C ASN A 230 -8.20 22.57 9.03
N LEU A 231 -7.21 23.00 8.25
CA LEU A 231 -6.49 24.24 8.50
C LEU A 231 -7.41 25.46 8.36
N LYS A 232 -8.25 25.50 7.33
CA LYS A 232 -9.24 26.58 7.14
C LYS A 232 -10.22 26.66 8.31
N GLN A 233 -10.76 25.52 8.76
CA GLN A 233 -11.64 25.45 9.92
C GLN A 233 -10.92 25.89 11.20
N THR A 234 -9.66 25.46 11.36
CA THR A 234 -8.86 25.78 12.53
C THR A 234 -8.52 27.28 12.62
N LEU A 235 -8.22 27.92 11.49
CA LEU A 235 -7.97 29.37 11.42
C LEU A 235 -9.21 30.23 11.76
N GLN A 236 -10.41 29.64 11.72
CA GLN A 236 -11.68 30.29 12.05
C GLN A 236 -12.12 30.05 13.50
N SER A 237 -11.27 29.45 14.34
CA SER A 237 -11.64 29.11 15.72
C SER A 237 -11.34 30.24 16.72
N ASP A 238 -12.13 30.30 17.80
CA ASP A 238 -12.07 31.34 18.82
C ASP A 238 -10.68 31.50 19.45
N TYR A 239 -9.93 30.40 19.63
CA TYR A 239 -8.59 30.47 20.21
C TYR A 239 -7.56 31.11 19.26
N VAL A 240 -7.79 31.01 17.95
CA VAL A 240 -6.97 31.71 16.94
C VAL A 240 -7.31 33.19 16.94
N GLU A 241 -8.59 33.55 17.06
CA GLU A 241 -9.01 34.95 17.20
C GLU A 241 -8.43 35.59 18.47
N ALA A 242 -8.47 34.87 19.60
CA ALA A 242 -7.82 35.31 20.84
C ALA A 242 -6.30 35.48 20.70
N ALA A 243 -5.63 34.59 19.95
CA ALA A 243 -4.21 34.72 19.64
C ALA A 243 -3.90 35.97 18.79
N ARG A 244 -4.77 36.27 17.82
CA ARG A 244 -4.68 37.48 16.98
C ARG A 244 -4.90 38.75 17.81
N ALA A 245 -5.89 38.75 18.72
CA ALA A 245 -6.15 39.86 19.63
C ALA A 245 -4.97 40.15 20.58
N ARG A 246 -4.15 39.14 20.88
CA ARG A 246 -2.90 39.28 21.66
C ARG A 246 -1.70 39.78 20.85
N GLY A 247 -1.88 40.11 19.56
CA GLY A 247 -0.82 40.61 18.69
C GLY A 247 0.17 39.55 18.19
N ILE A 248 -0.18 38.26 18.26
CA ILE A 248 0.67 37.19 17.74
C ILE A 248 0.67 37.26 16.20
N SER A 249 1.84 37.15 15.58
CA SER A 249 1.98 37.21 14.12
C SER A 249 1.27 36.06 13.40
N GLU A 250 0.68 36.33 12.23
CA GLU A 250 -0.05 35.33 11.41
C GLU A 250 0.79 34.10 11.09
N SER A 251 2.09 34.26 10.80
CA SER A 251 2.99 33.12 10.55
C SER A 251 3.15 32.21 11.77
N LYS A 252 3.18 32.80 12.97
CA LYS A 252 3.28 32.04 14.23
C LYS A 252 1.96 31.37 14.57
N ILE A 253 0.83 32.05 14.34
CA ILE A 253 -0.52 31.46 14.43
C ILE A 253 -0.65 30.25 13.50
N LEU A 254 -0.28 30.42 12.23
CA LEU A 254 -0.34 29.36 11.22
C LEU A 254 0.45 28.13 11.64
N VAL A 255 1.76 28.27 11.90
CA VAL A 255 2.66 27.12 12.10
C VAL A 255 2.49 26.52 13.50
N SER A 256 2.40 27.35 14.54
CA SER A 256 2.47 26.87 15.93
C SER A 256 1.10 26.57 16.55
N HIS A 257 0.02 27.22 16.09
CA HIS A 257 -1.31 27.07 16.68
C HIS A 257 -2.26 26.30 15.77
N ALA A 258 -2.40 26.72 14.50
CA ALA A 258 -3.39 26.16 13.60
C ALA A 258 -2.93 24.84 12.96
N LEU A 259 -1.71 24.79 12.40
CA LEU A 259 -1.22 23.63 11.67
C LEU A 259 -1.12 22.38 12.57
N LYS A 260 -0.60 22.54 13.79
CA LYS A 260 -0.47 21.43 14.75
C LYS A 260 -1.81 20.73 15.01
N ASN A 261 -2.90 21.50 15.14
CA ASN A 261 -4.24 20.95 15.37
C ASN A 261 -4.85 20.39 14.08
N ALA A 262 -4.61 21.05 12.94
CA ALA A 262 -5.08 20.60 11.64
C ALA A 262 -4.42 19.29 11.16
N MET A 263 -3.25 18.94 11.69
CA MET A 263 -2.53 17.71 11.34
C MET A 263 -3.02 16.45 12.06
N ILE A 264 -3.86 16.57 13.10
CA ILE A 264 -4.35 15.39 13.84
C ILE A 264 -5.08 14.41 12.89
N PRO A 265 -6.05 14.83 12.06
CA PRO A 265 -6.71 13.92 11.11
C PRO A 265 -5.77 13.44 9.99
N VAL A 266 -4.72 14.21 9.68
CA VAL A 266 -3.75 13.88 8.64
C VAL A 266 -2.91 12.68 9.05
N ILE A 267 -2.54 12.57 10.33
CA ILE A 267 -1.79 11.43 10.87
C ILE A 267 -2.63 10.14 10.78
N THR A 268 -3.91 10.21 11.13
CA THR A 268 -4.83 9.07 11.01
C THR A 268 -4.89 8.56 9.57
N ILE A 269 -5.09 9.48 8.62
CA ILE A 269 -5.24 9.11 7.22
C ILE A 269 -3.91 8.65 6.62
N LEU A 270 -2.77 9.23 7.04
CA LEU A 270 -1.44 8.74 6.69
C LEU A 270 -1.29 7.27 7.04
N GLY A 271 -1.68 6.89 8.26
CA GLY A 271 -1.64 5.49 8.68
C GLY A 271 -2.51 4.61 7.77
N LEU A 272 -3.78 4.97 7.59
CA LEU A 272 -4.71 4.17 6.79
C LEU A 272 -4.24 4.02 5.34
N THR A 273 -3.70 5.10 4.74
CA THR A 273 -3.12 5.07 3.40
C THR A 273 -1.87 4.19 3.35
N PHE A 274 -1.00 4.25 4.36
CA PHE A 274 0.17 3.37 4.44
C PHE A 274 -0.24 1.89 4.50
N ALA A 275 -1.21 1.54 5.36
CA ALA A 275 -1.76 0.20 5.44
C ALA A 275 -2.31 -0.26 4.08
N ALA A 276 -3.09 0.59 3.41
CA ALA A 276 -3.65 0.29 2.09
C ALA A 276 -2.56 0.05 1.03
N LEU A 277 -1.47 0.84 1.02
CA LEU A 277 -0.36 0.64 0.08
C LEU A 277 0.42 -0.66 0.34
N LEU A 278 0.56 -1.07 1.60
CA LEU A 278 1.18 -2.36 1.95
C LEU A 278 0.31 -3.56 1.51
N GLY A 279 -1.01 -3.36 1.39
CA GLY A 279 -1.93 -4.31 0.75
C GLY A 279 -1.71 -4.47 -0.76
N GLY A 280 -0.82 -3.68 -1.35
CA GLY A 280 -0.34 -3.82 -2.72
C GLY A 280 -0.79 -2.67 -3.64
N ALA A 281 0.17 -1.99 -4.25
CA ALA A 281 -0.07 -0.99 -5.29
C ALA A 281 -0.17 -1.65 -6.68
N ILE A 282 -1.05 -2.66 -6.85
CA ILE A 282 -1.11 -3.55 -8.02
C ILE A 282 -0.99 -2.79 -9.34
N LEU A 283 -1.78 -1.73 -9.52
CA LEU A 283 -1.78 -0.95 -10.76
C LEU A 283 -0.42 -0.28 -11.01
N THR A 284 0.16 0.39 -10.02
CA THR A 284 1.49 1.01 -10.15
C THR A 284 2.55 -0.04 -10.42
N GLU A 285 2.53 -1.16 -9.68
CA GLU A 285 3.54 -2.20 -9.83
C GLU A 285 3.46 -2.91 -11.18
N VAL A 286 2.27 -3.08 -11.73
CA VAL A 286 2.07 -3.62 -13.08
C VAL A 286 2.49 -2.61 -14.14
N THR A 287 2.02 -1.36 -14.06
CA THR A 287 2.33 -0.31 -15.05
C THR A 287 3.83 -0.04 -15.15
N PHE A 288 4.55 0.02 -14.03
CA PHE A 288 5.99 0.27 -14.03
C PHE A 288 6.85 -1.00 -14.10
N SER A 289 6.23 -2.18 -14.26
CA SER A 289 6.93 -3.46 -14.15
C SER A 289 7.78 -3.56 -12.87
N TRP A 290 7.27 -2.97 -11.79
CA TRP A 290 7.91 -3.00 -10.48
C TRP A 290 7.78 -4.43 -9.93
N PRO A 291 8.89 -5.07 -9.52
CA PRO A 291 8.89 -6.44 -9.02
C PRO A 291 8.43 -6.46 -7.55
N GLY A 292 7.22 -5.99 -7.29
CA GLY A 292 6.58 -6.05 -5.98
C GLY A 292 5.66 -7.26 -5.81
N LEU A 293 5.17 -7.43 -4.59
CA LEU A 293 4.31 -8.55 -4.24
C LEU A 293 2.94 -8.48 -4.95
N ALA A 294 2.48 -7.27 -5.25
CA ALA A 294 1.22 -7.02 -5.92
C ALA A 294 1.31 -7.37 -7.42
N ASN A 295 2.44 -7.07 -8.08
CA ASN A 295 2.76 -7.58 -9.42
C ASN A 295 2.81 -9.12 -9.42
N ARG A 296 3.38 -9.73 -8.38
CA ARG A 296 3.46 -11.18 -8.27
C ARG A 296 2.08 -11.82 -8.10
N LEU A 297 1.20 -11.21 -7.32
CA LEU A 297 -0.20 -11.59 -7.21
C LEU A 297 -0.89 -11.54 -8.57
N TYR A 298 -0.74 -10.45 -9.32
CA TYR A 298 -1.31 -10.31 -10.67
C TYR A 298 -0.87 -11.45 -11.60
N ARG A 299 0.43 -11.79 -11.62
CA ARG A 299 0.96 -12.91 -12.42
C ARG A 299 0.41 -14.26 -11.96
N ALA A 300 0.31 -14.49 -10.65
CA ALA A 300 -0.22 -15.72 -10.08
C ALA A 300 -1.70 -15.92 -10.43
N ILE A 301 -2.50 -14.84 -10.44
CA ILE A 301 -3.90 -14.87 -10.91
C ILE A 301 -3.95 -15.27 -12.38
N ALA A 302 -3.14 -14.63 -13.23
CA ALA A 302 -3.09 -14.93 -14.66
C ALA A 302 -2.67 -16.39 -14.96
N GLN A 303 -1.80 -16.95 -14.14
CA GLN A 303 -1.29 -18.32 -14.25
C GLN A 303 -2.12 -19.35 -13.47
N ARG A 304 -3.21 -18.94 -12.81
CA ARG A 304 -4.05 -19.80 -11.96
C ARG A 304 -3.27 -20.52 -10.85
N ASP A 305 -2.24 -19.87 -10.31
CA ASP A 305 -1.43 -20.40 -9.21
C ASP A 305 -2.16 -20.18 -7.87
N TYR A 306 -3.11 -21.08 -7.55
CA TYR A 306 -4.00 -20.91 -6.40
C TYR A 306 -3.27 -20.73 -5.06
N PRO A 307 -2.28 -21.57 -4.68
CA PRO A 307 -1.55 -21.40 -3.43
C PRO A 307 -0.86 -20.03 -3.33
N THR A 308 -0.25 -19.56 -4.44
CA THR A 308 0.42 -18.25 -4.47
C THR A 308 -0.58 -17.11 -4.30
N VAL A 309 -1.71 -17.16 -5.02
CA VAL A 309 -2.78 -16.14 -4.88
C VAL A 309 -3.32 -16.11 -3.45
N GLN A 310 -3.66 -17.28 -2.90
CA GLN A 310 -4.19 -17.39 -1.55
C GLN A 310 -3.17 -16.87 -0.53
N GLY A 311 -1.94 -17.36 -0.55
CA GLY A 311 -0.93 -16.96 0.42
C GLY A 311 -0.58 -15.48 0.38
N ILE A 312 -0.48 -14.87 -0.81
CA ILE A 312 -0.23 -13.42 -0.93
C ILE A 312 -1.42 -12.61 -0.40
N VAL A 313 -2.66 -12.98 -0.72
CA VAL A 313 -3.83 -12.22 -0.23
C VAL A 313 -3.99 -12.35 1.28
N VAL A 314 -3.74 -13.53 1.85
CA VAL A 314 -3.73 -13.72 3.31
C VAL A 314 -2.65 -12.87 3.96
N PHE A 315 -1.45 -12.82 3.37
CA PHE A 315 -0.38 -11.97 3.85
C PHE A 315 -0.74 -10.48 3.79
N PHE A 316 -1.35 -10.01 2.70
CA PHE A 316 -1.87 -8.63 2.60
C PHE A 316 -2.93 -8.33 3.64
N ALA A 317 -3.89 -9.24 3.84
CA ALA A 317 -4.92 -9.07 4.86
C ALA A 317 -4.31 -8.99 6.27
N ALA A 318 -3.32 -9.84 6.57
CA ALA A 318 -2.62 -9.85 7.84
C ALA A 318 -1.84 -8.55 8.08
N ILE A 319 -1.04 -8.09 7.11
CA ILE A 319 -0.25 -6.87 7.28
C ILE A 319 -1.14 -5.64 7.38
N VAL A 320 -2.21 -5.54 6.58
CA VAL A 320 -3.19 -4.45 6.67
C VAL A 320 -3.86 -4.42 8.04
N ALA A 321 -4.28 -5.57 8.55
CA ALA A 321 -4.91 -5.67 9.88
C ALA A 321 -3.94 -5.28 11.00
N LEU A 322 -2.70 -5.77 10.94
CA LEU A 322 -1.65 -5.44 11.92
C LEU A 322 -1.30 -3.94 11.91
N VAL A 323 -1.11 -3.37 10.72
CA VAL A 323 -0.75 -1.95 10.57
C VAL A 323 -1.93 -1.08 11.00
N SER A 324 -3.16 -1.42 10.61
CA SER A 324 -4.37 -0.70 11.06
C SER A 324 -4.52 -0.72 12.57
N LEU A 325 -4.27 -1.86 13.22
CA LEU A 325 -4.28 -1.97 14.67
C LEU A 325 -3.20 -1.08 15.30
N ALA A 326 -1.98 -1.07 14.75
CA ALA A 326 -0.90 -0.21 15.23
C ALA A 326 -1.25 1.28 15.11
N ILE A 327 -1.90 1.69 14.02
CA ILE A 327 -2.36 3.06 13.78
C ILE A 327 -3.47 3.45 14.75
N ASP A 328 -4.44 2.57 14.95
CA ASP A 328 -5.53 2.85 15.88
C ASP A 328 -5.00 3.04 17.32
N ILE A 329 -3.99 2.25 17.73
CA ILE A 329 -3.29 2.42 19.00
C ILE A 329 -2.54 3.77 19.03
N LEU A 330 -1.80 4.11 17.97
CA LEU A 330 -1.10 5.40 17.85
C LEU A 330 -2.07 6.59 17.97
N ASN A 331 -3.21 6.51 17.29
CA ASN A 331 -4.23 7.56 17.33
C ASN A 331 -4.82 7.73 18.73
N ALA A 332 -5.04 6.64 19.47
CA ALA A 332 -5.50 6.72 20.86
C ALA A 332 -4.52 7.46 21.79
N TYR A 333 -3.21 7.35 21.52
CA TYR A 333 -2.18 8.08 22.25
C TYR A 333 -2.12 9.55 21.85
N ILE A 334 -2.23 9.85 20.54
CA ILE A 334 -2.07 11.19 19.99
C ILE A 334 -3.31 12.07 20.24
N ASP A 335 -4.52 11.54 20.08
CA ASP A 335 -5.76 12.31 20.24
C ASP A 335 -6.58 11.87 21.47
N PRO A 336 -6.47 12.61 22.60
CA PRO A 336 -7.26 12.36 23.81
C PRO A 336 -8.76 12.64 23.65
N ARG A 337 -9.22 13.20 22.52
CA ARG A 337 -10.64 13.51 22.26
C ARG A 337 -11.39 12.38 21.59
N ILE A 338 -10.69 11.34 21.10
CA ILE A 338 -11.32 10.13 20.59
C ILE A 338 -12.00 9.40 21.76
N ARG A 339 -13.31 9.60 21.88
CA ARG A 339 -14.17 8.80 22.75
C ARG A 339 -14.53 7.52 21.99
N TYR A 340 -13.87 6.42 22.34
CA TYR A 340 -14.22 5.07 21.90
C TYR A 340 -15.47 4.55 22.60
#